data_AF-A0A9D5JW64-F1
#
_entry.id   AF-A0A9D5JW64-F1
#
_cell.length_a   1.000
_cell.length_b   1.000
_cell.length_c   1.000
_cell.angle_alpha   90.00
_cell.angle_beta   90.00
_cell.angle_gamma   90.00
#
_symmetry.space_group_name_H-M   'P 1'
#
loop_
_entity.id
_entity.type
_entity.pdbx_description
1 polymer ?
#
loop_
_entity_poly.entity_id
_entity_poly.type
_entity_poly.pdbx_seq_one_letter_code
_entity_poly.pdbx_strand_id
1 'polypeptide(L)'
;MTMHGALGRVCQLVLRKVRIPGSGMKSDAVSDNVCLASWGEQVMEHKGQEKRPLLRRDFLKQSGLVATGVGAGIVGLNLNARTEAQEQAQAPEWPWPYATLDVEDVRKRGHFYYYQGGCMYGSTSALLTALIDQVGYPYNLIPRDMMRYGSGGIAGWGSVCGSINGASAIITLTAGKEYAKLINELLAWYAEHPFPSDIANDYAKNHEFLVEEYKSDKVLPTSVSTSILCHVSVNTWCRTTGYASGSPERAERCGRLTGDVAAKTAELLNAYAVGKFVSTAFEKAECSNCHFMGENYEAGQFIIGKQRNCEDCHGDPHEKM
;
A
#
# COMPACT_ATOMS: atom_id res chain seq x y z
N MET A 1 27.93 -49.59 -14.70
CA MET A 1 27.44 -50.08 -13.39
C MET A 1 27.19 -48.87 -12.50
N THR A 2 25.90 -48.69 -12.19
CA THR A 2 25.24 -47.87 -11.16
C THR A 2 25.86 -48.12 -9.74
N MET A 3 25.82 -47.28 -8.69
CA MET A 3 24.72 -46.58 -7.99
C MET A 3 25.24 -45.64 -6.86
N HIS A 4 24.47 -44.57 -6.54
CA HIS A 4 24.07 -43.97 -5.22
C HIS A 4 25.08 -43.82 -4.05
N GLY A 5 25.08 -42.80 -3.16
CA GLY A 5 24.22 -41.65 -2.87
C GLY A 5 24.59 -40.97 -1.52
N ALA A 6 24.15 -39.72 -1.36
CA ALA A 6 23.70 -39.02 -0.13
C ALA A 6 24.59 -38.71 1.12
N LEU A 7 24.67 -37.40 1.41
CA LEU A 7 24.37 -36.67 2.67
C LEU A 7 25.30 -36.74 3.91
N GLY A 8 25.62 -35.53 4.41
CA GLY A 8 25.70 -35.23 5.84
C GLY A 8 27.07 -34.80 6.37
N ARG A 9 27.33 -33.48 6.49
CA ARG A 9 28.36 -32.97 7.42
C ARG A 9 27.76 -32.01 8.44
N VAL A 10 27.93 -32.45 9.67
CA VAL A 10 27.64 -31.85 10.96
C VAL A 10 28.63 -30.71 11.23
N CYS A 11 28.16 -29.59 11.76
CA CYS A 11 29.02 -28.65 12.50
C CYS A 11 28.32 -28.34 13.83
N GLN A 12 28.74 -29.03 14.90
CA GLN A 12 28.38 -28.72 16.27
C GLN A 12 29.15 -27.48 16.71
N LEU A 13 28.44 -26.46 17.22
CA LEU A 13 29.05 -25.38 17.99
C LEU A 13 28.58 -25.46 19.44
N VAL A 14 29.57 -25.44 20.32
CA VAL A 14 29.52 -25.66 21.76
C VAL A 14 28.96 -24.42 22.47
N LEU A 15 27.85 -24.56 23.20
CA LEU A 15 27.40 -23.56 24.17
C LEU A 15 27.85 -23.95 25.58
N ARG A 16 28.79 -23.18 26.14
CA ARG A 16 29.13 -23.20 27.57
C ARG A 16 28.03 -22.50 28.37
N LYS A 17 27.35 -23.23 29.26
CA LYS A 17 26.42 -22.70 30.27
C LYS A 17 27.20 -21.98 31.38
N VAL A 18 26.83 -20.73 31.65
CA VAL A 18 27.07 -20.06 32.95
C VAL A 18 25.81 -20.29 33.81
N ARG A 19 25.99 -20.79 35.03
CA ARG A 19 24.92 -21.13 35.99
C ARG A 19 24.84 -20.04 37.06
N ILE A 20 23.66 -19.48 37.28
CA ILE A 20 23.30 -18.69 38.48
C ILE A 20 22.23 -19.49 39.26
N PRO A 21 22.35 -19.70 40.59
CA PRO A 21 21.38 -20.48 41.37
C PRO A 21 20.32 -19.61 42.05
N GLY A 22 19.05 -20.02 42.01
CA GLY A 22 18.02 -19.48 42.90
C GLY A 22 16.56 -19.73 42.50
N SER A 23 15.85 -20.49 43.35
CA SER A 23 14.39 -20.63 43.52
C SER A 23 13.54 -21.16 42.35
N GLY A 24 12.80 -22.24 42.62
CA GLY A 24 12.03 -22.98 41.63
C GLY A 24 10.67 -22.40 41.27
N MET A 25 10.17 -22.84 40.12
CA MET A 25 8.75 -23.10 39.88
C MET A 25 8.66 -24.12 38.74
N LYS A 26 7.75 -25.10 38.89
CA LYS A 26 7.52 -26.15 37.88
C LYS A 26 6.97 -25.52 36.59
N SER A 27 7.55 -25.88 35.44
CA SER A 27 6.95 -25.64 34.12
C SER A 27 6.72 -26.98 33.44
N ASP A 28 5.47 -27.33 33.25
CA ASP A 28 5.04 -28.42 32.39
C ASP A 28 5.45 -28.14 30.94
N ALA A 29 5.80 -29.21 30.24
CA ALA A 29 6.30 -29.19 28.89
C ALA A 29 5.25 -28.63 27.91
N VAL A 30 5.56 -27.49 27.29
CA VAL A 30 4.93 -27.06 26.04
C VAL A 30 5.97 -27.24 24.95
N SER A 31 5.61 -28.08 23.98
CA SER A 31 6.39 -28.42 22.80
C SER A 31 6.83 -27.17 22.03
N ASP A 32 8.14 -26.99 21.92
CA ASP A 32 8.80 -26.11 20.97
C ASP A 32 8.45 -26.56 19.55
N ASN A 33 7.48 -25.91 18.89
CA ASN A 33 7.30 -25.93 17.42
C ASN A 33 6.23 -24.94 16.92
N VAL A 34 6.14 -23.73 17.48
CA VAL A 34 5.27 -22.67 16.92
C VAL A 34 6.01 -21.35 16.89
N CYS A 35 6.96 -21.21 15.97
CA CYS A 35 7.47 -19.92 15.51
C CYS A 35 8.42 -20.21 14.35
N LEU A 36 7.89 -20.32 13.13
CA LEU A 36 8.60 -20.14 11.85
C LEU A 36 7.71 -20.39 10.61
N ALA A 37 6.46 -20.83 10.77
CA ALA A 37 5.52 -21.02 9.65
C ALA A 37 4.34 -20.03 9.74
N SER A 38 4.50 -18.83 9.16
CA SER A 38 3.34 -18.01 8.70
C SER A 38 3.70 -16.88 7.72
N TRP A 39 4.97 -16.72 7.33
CA TRP A 39 5.39 -15.70 6.37
C TRP A 39 6.28 -16.31 5.29
N GLY A 40 5.65 -17.03 4.37
CA GLY A 40 6.30 -17.69 3.24
C GLY A 40 5.44 -18.84 2.74
N GLU A 41 5.06 -18.81 1.47
CA GLU A 41 4.22 -19.79 0.75
C GLU A 41 2.72 -19.79 1.04
N GLN A 42 2.06 -18.75 0.54
CA GLN A 42 0.84 -18.97 -0.24
C GLN A 42 1.14 -18.60 -1.69
N VAL A 43 1.85 -19.49 -2.39
CA VAL A 43 1.74 -19.55 -3.84
C VAL A 43 0.35 -20.10 -4.11
N MET A 44 -0.60 -19.21 -4.37
CA MET A 44 -1.94 -19.60 -4.80
C MET A 44 -1.80 -20.25 -6.17
N GLU A 45 -1.97 -21.57 -6.22
CA GLU A 45 -2.12 -22.32 -7.45
C GLU A 45 -3.40 -21.85 -8.15
N HIS A 46 -3.25 -21.05 -9.20
CA HIS A 46 -4.36 -20.58 -10.03
C HIS A 46 -5.00 -21.77 -10.75
N LYS A 47 -6.01 -22.40 -10.13
CA LYS A 47 -6.99 -23.20 -10.89
C LYS A 47 -7.78 -22.24 -11.76
N GLY A 48 -7.60 -22.38 -13.07
CA GLY A 48 -8.18 -21.52 -14.09
C GLY A 48 -9.70 -21.39 -13.93
N GLN A 49 -10.13 -20.21 -13.53
CA GLN A 49 -11.52 -19.79 -13.72
C GLN A 49 -11.65 -19.20 -15.12
N GLU A 50 -12.58 -19.77 -15.86
CA GLU A 50 -12.96 -19.39 -17.21
C GLU A 50 -13.35 -17.91 -17.24
N LYS A 51 -12.53 -17.08 -17.89
CA LYS A 51 -12.80 -15.66 -18.08
C LYS A 51 -14.05 -15.52 -18.94
N ARG A 52 -15.17 -15.06 -18.38
CA ARG A 52 -16.25 -14.47 -19.20
C ARG A 52 -15.78 -13.08 -19.62
N PRO A 53 -15.54 -12.82 -20.91
CA PRO A 53 -15.33 -11.45 -21.37
C PRO A 53 -16.65 -10.70 -21.22
N LEU A 54 -16.60 -9.52 -20.59
CA LEU A 54 -17.68 -8.54 -20.65
C LEU A 54 -17.97 -8.25 -22.14
N LEU A 55 -19.13 -8.69 -22.60
CA LEU A 55 -19.59 -8.62 -23.99
C LEU A 55 -19.72 -7.16 -24.45
N ARG A 56 -18.69 -6.64 -25.10
CA ARG A 56 -18.75 -5.46 -25.99
C ARG A 56 -19.39 -5.78 -27.36
N ARG A 57 -20.36 -6.71 -27.43
CA ARG A 57 -20.93 -7.19 -28.73
C ARG A 57 -22.43 -7.52 -28.73
N ASP A 58 -23.27 -6.82 -27.97
CA ASP A 58 -24.74 -6.97 -28.09
C ASP A 58 -25.52 -5.66 -28.31
N PHE A 59 -24.92 -4.65 -28.95
CA PHE A 59 -25.62 -3.40 -29.31
C PHE A 59 -25.87 -3.20 -30.83
N LEU A 60 -25.77 -4.25 -31.65
CA LEU A 60 -26.11 -4.16 -33.09
C LEU A 60 -26.92 -5.37 -33.56
N LYS A 61 -28.09 -5.59 -32.94
CA LYS A 61 -29.15 -6.44 -33.49
C LYS A 61 -30.53 -5.81 -33.30
N GLN A 62 -30.70 -4.57 -33.77
CA GLN A 62 -32.05 -4.03 -34.01
C GLN A 62 -32.06 -2.89 -35.03
N SER A 63 -31.59 -3.17 -36.25
CA SER A 63 -31.87 -2.32 -37.42
C SER A 63 -31.52 -3.09 -38.69
N GLY A 64 -32.53 -3.49 -39.46
CA GLY A 64 -32.29 -4.07 -40.79
C GLY A 64 -33.26 -5.17 -41.20
N LEU A 65 -34.56 -4.93 -41.14
CA LEU A 65 -35.51 -5.62 -42.00
C LEU A 65 -35.93 -4.63 -43.10
N VAL A 66 -35.13 -4.57 -44.18
CA VAL A 66 -35.53 -3.92 -45.43
C VAL A 66 -35.10 -4.82 -46.59
N ALA A 67 -36.14 -5.34 -47.24
CA ALA A 67 -36.25 -5.85 -48.61
C ALA A 67 -34.96 -6.25 -49.37
N THR A 68 -34.83 -7.55 -49.64
CA THR A 68 -33.98 -8.09 -50.70
C THR A 68 -34.61 -7.82 -52.08
N GLY A 69 -34.04 -6.85 -52.79
CA GLY A 69 -34.19 -6.64 -54.23
C GLY A 69 -32.81 -6.68 -54.89
N VAL A 70 -32.71 -7.40 -56.02
CA VAL A 70 -31.50 -7.75 -56.78
C VAL A 70 -30.71 -6.51 -57.26
N GLY A 71 -29.38 -6.53 -57.14
CA GLY A 71 -28.49 -5.55 -57.77
C GLY A 71 -27.01 -5.85 -57.57
N ALA A 72 -26.31 -6.20 -58.66
CA ALA A 72 -24.89 -6.50 -58.72
C ALA A 72 -23.99 -5.29 -58.40
N GLY A 73 -22.84 -5.52 -57.76
CA GLY A 73 -21.82 -4.50 -57.58
C GLY A 73 -20.57 -5.01 -56.87
N ILE A 74 -19.59 -5.49 -57.64
CA ILE A 74 -18.23 -5.75 -57.17
C ILE A 74 -17.58 -4.39 -56.83
N VAL A 75 -17.25 -4.15 -55.57
CA VAL A 75 -16.31 -3.08 -55.17
C VAL A 75 -15.32 -3.64 -54.16
N GLY A 76 -14.14 -3.98 -54.67
CA GLY A 76 -12.82 -3.92 -54.03
C GLY A 76 -12.67 -4.44 -52.60
N LEU A 77 -12.19 -5.69 -52.47
CA LEU A 77 -11.37 -6.08 -51.32
C LEU A 77 -10.11 -5.20 -51.27
N ASN A 78 -10.13 -4.16 -50.45
CA ASN A 78 -8.91 -3.51 -49.99
C ASN A 78 -8.35 -4.33 -48.81
N LEU A 79 -7.60 -5.38 -49.14
CA LEU A 79 -6.74 -6.13 -48.20
C LEU A 79 -5.48 -5.33 -47.82
N ASN A 80 -5.66 -4.05 -47.49
CA ASN A 80 -4.65 -3.19 -46.87
C ASN A 80 -5.15 -2.73 -45.49
N ALA A 81 -5.63 -3.67 -44.69
CA ALA A 81 -5.60 -3.47 -43.25
C ALA A 81 -4.14 -3.64 -42.82
N ARG A 82 -3.41 -2.53 -42.94
CA ARG A 82 -2.08 -2.34 -42.38
C ARG A 82 -2.10 -2.95 -40.97
N THR A 83 -1.23 -3.92 -40.74
CA THR A 83 -0.62 -4.10 -39.42
C THR A 83 0.02 -2.77 -39.07
N GLU A 84 -0.73 -1.91 -38.38
CA GLU A 84 -0.15 -0.89 -37.53
C GLU A 84 0.60 -1.66 -36.46
N ALA A 85 1.87 -1.96 -36.75
CA ALA A 85 2.85 -2.15 -35.71
C ALA A 85 2.72 -0.91 -34.83
N GLN A 86 2.12 -1.09 -33.65
CA GLN A 86 2.06 -0.04 -32.64
C GLN A 86 3.49 0.37 -32.39
N GLU A 87 3.88 1.50 -32.97
CA GLU A 87 5.06 2.24 -32.58
C GLU A 87 4.96 2.36 -31.05
N GLN A 88 5.93 1.77 -30.34
CA GLN A 88 5.93 1.76 -28.88
C GLN A 88 6.02 3.22 -28.43
N ALA A 89 4.87 3.83 -28.17
CA ALA A 89 4.79 5.23 -27.77
C ALA A 89 5.66 5.39 -26.52
N GLN A 90 6.70 6.22 -26.65
CA GLN A 90 7.61 6.53 -25.56
C GLN A 90 6.85 7.30 -24.49
N ALA A 91 7.03 6.91 -23.22
CA ALA A 91 6.39 7.58 -22.09
C ALA A 91 6.67 9.09 -22.13
N PRO A 92 5.67 9.95 -21.86
CA PRO A 92 5.87 11.39 -21.86
C PRO A 92 6.85 11.79 -20.75
N GLU A 93 7.47 12.95 -20.94
CA GLU A 93 8.32 13.56 -19.94
C GLU A 93 7.57 13.78 -18.63
N TRP A 94 8.33 13.73 -17.53
CA TRP A 94 7.81 13.96 -16.19
C TRP A 94 7.55 15.46 -15.94
N PRO A 95 6.40 15.87 -15.35
CA PRO A 95 5.32 15.05 -14.78
C PRO A 95 4.27 14.55 -15.77
N TRP A 96 3.58 13.48 -15.36
CA TRP A 96 2.50 12.87 -16.13
C TRP A 96 1.17 13.61 -15.96
N PRO A 97 0.31 13.61 -16.99
CA PRO A 97 -0.96 14.34 -16.98
C PRO A 97 -1.90 13.86 -15.89
N TYR A 98 -2.53 14.79 -15.17
CA TYR A 98 -3.48 14.49 -14.10
C TYR A 98 -4.91 14.88 -14.48
N ALA A 99 -5.86 14.07 -14.04
CA ALA A 99 -7.29 14.37 -14.06
C ALA A 99 -7.87 14.20 -12.66
N THR A 100 -8.88 15.00 -12.31
CA THR A 100 -9.55 14.94 -11.01
C THR A 100 -10.07 13.53 -10.73
N LEU A 101 -9.78 13.02 -9.54
CA LEU A 101 -10.16 11.69 -9.10
C LEU A 101 -11.36 11.77 -8.14
N ASP A 102 -12.24 10.77 -8.20
CA ASP A 102 -13.25 10.56 -7.16
C ASP A 102 -12.58 9.99 -5.90
N VAL A 103 -12.65 10.76 -4.81
CA VAL A 103 -11.97 10.44 -3.55
C VAL A 103 -12.52 9.15 -2.93
N GLU A 104 -13.83 8.92 -3.00
CA GLU A 104 -14.46 7.77 -2.34
C GLU A 104 -14.36 6.51 -3.20
N ASP A 105 -14.40 6.64 -4.54
CA ASP A 105 -14.01 5.54 -5.44
C ASP A 105 -12.57 5.08 -5.15
N VAL A 106 -11.63 6.03 -5.06
CA VAL A 106 -10.23 5.73 -4.73
C VAL A 106 -10.10 5.09 -3.33
N ARG A 107 -10.86 5.56 -2.32
CA ARG A 107 -10.88 4.93 -0.99
C ARG A 107 -11.25 3.46 -1.09
N LYS A 108 -12.34 3.17 -1.81
CA LYS A 108 -12.88 1.82 -1.95
C LYS A 108 -11.95 0.89 -2.74
N ARG A 109 -11.32 1.40 -3.81
CA ARG A 109 -10.26 0.69 -4.53
C ARG A 109 -9.03 0.41 -3.66
N GLY A 110 -8.65 1.32 -2.77
CA GLY A 110 -7.50 1.14 -1.89
C GLY A 110 -7.66 -0.04 -0.93
N HIS A 111 -8.84 -0.16 -0.33
CA HIS A 111 -9.22 -1.32 0.48
C HIS A 111 -9.25 -2.60 -0.38
N PHE A 112 -9.91 -2.56 -1.54
CA PHE A 112 -10.00 -3.70 -2.44
C PHE A 112 -8.63 -4.24 -2.89
N TYR A 113 -7.75 -3.37 -3.37
CA TYR A 113 -6.42 -3.79 -3.82
C TYR A 113 -5.50 -4.19 -2.66
N TYR A 114 -5.74 -3.71 -1.42
CA TYR A 114 -5.04 -4.23 -0.26
C TYR A 114 -5.23 -5.74 -0.10
N TYR A 115 -6.45 -6.25 -0.33
CA TYR A 115 -6.75 -7.68 -0.27
C TYR A 115 -5.98 -8.49 -1.31
N GLN A 116 -5.56 -7.86 -2.41
CA GLN A 116 -4.85 -8.52 -3.50
C GLN A 116 -3.32 -8.52 -3.30
N GLY A 117 -2.74 -7.50 -2.67
CA GLY A 117 -1.28 -7.35 -2.63
C GLY A 117 -0.68 -6.59 -1.45
N GLY A 118 -1.47 -6.28 -0.42
CA GLY A 118 -1.02 -5.53 0.76
C GLY A 118 -0.99 -4.02 0.55
N CYS A 119 -0.49 -3.28 1.55
CA CYS A 119 -0.75 -1.84 1.70
C CYS A 119 -0.20 -0.98 0.55
N MET A 120 1.04 -1.23 0.12
CA MET A 120 1.66 -0.45 -0.96
C MET A 120 0.99 -0.75 -2.31
N TYR A 121 0.76 -2.04 -2.59
CA TYR A 121 0.01 -2.44 -3.77
C TYR A 121 -1.41 -1.84 -3.78
N GLY A 122 -2.07 -1.81 -2.62
CA GLY A 122 -3.41 -1.26 -2.45
C GLY A 122 -3.51 0.21 -2.80
N SER A 123 -2.72 1.06 -2.14
CA SER A 123 -2.77 2.51 -2.36
C SER A 123 -2.28 2.90 -3.75
N THR A 124 -1.19 2.29 -4.25
CA THR A 124 -0.72 2.56 -5.61
C THR A 124 -1.76 2.11 -6.64
N SER A 125 -2.33 0.91 -6.50
CA SER A 125 -3.29 0.41 -7.49
C SER A 125 -4.58 1.19 -7.51
N ALA A 126 -5.06 1.67 -6.36
CA ALA A 126 -6.25 2.51 -6.29
C ALA A 126 -6.08 3.79 -7.11
N LEU A 127 -5.02 4.55 -6.80
CA LEU A 127 -4.73 5.81 -7.49
C LEU A 127 -4.40 5.57 -8.97
N LEU A 128 -3.58 4.57 -9.26
CA LEU A 128 -3.12 4.29 -10.62
C LEU A 128 -4.28 3.81 -11.51
N THR A 129 -5.18 2.97 -11.01
CA THR A 129 -6.34 2.53 -11.79
C THR A 129 -7.34 3.64 -12.02
N ALA A 130 -7.56 4.50 -11.03
CA ALA A 130 -8.38 5.69 -11.23
C ALA A 130 -7.76 6.64 -12.29
N LEU A 131 -6.44 6.81 -12.29
CA LEU A 131 -5.73 7.58 -13.33
C LEU A 131 -5.76 6.89 -14.71
N ILE A 132 -5.72 5.55 -14.76
CA ILE A 132 -5.92 4.81 -16.02
C ILE A 132 -7.34 5.07 -16.57
N ASP A 133 -8.36 5.08 -15.71
CA ASP A 133 -9.74 5.31 -16.15
C ASP A 133 -9.95 6.75 -16.65
N GLN A 134 -9.33 7.74 -15.99
CA GLN A 134 -9.52 9.16 -16.31
C GLN A 134 -8.57 9.69 -17.39
N VAL A 135 -7.33 9.17 -17.46
CA VAL A 135 -6.26 9.68 -18.33
C VAL A 135 -5.78 8.62 -19.32
N GLY A 136 -5.72 7.36 -18.91
CA GLY A 136 -5.26 6.25 -19.75
C GLY A 136 -3.73 6.19 -19.84
N TYR A 137 -3.20 6.52 -21.01
CA TYR A 137 -1.75 6.55 -21.22
C TYR A 137 -1.14 7.81 -20.56
N PRO A 138 0.03 7.71 -19.89
CA PRO A 138 0.97 6.58 -19.80
C PRO A 138 0.79 5.67 -18.56
N TYR A 139 -0.25 5.87 -17.75
CA TYR A 139 -0.45 5.11 -16.51
C TYR A 139 -0.62 3.60 -16.72
N ASN A 140 -1.13 3.21 -17.89
CA ASN A 140 -1.25 1.81 -18.29
C ASN A 140 0.10 1.10 -18.53
N LEU A 141 1.22 1.81 -18.55
CA LEU A 141 2.56 1.22 -18.68
C LEU A 141 3.12 0.67 -17.36
N ILE A 142 2.57 1.07 -16.21
CA ILE A 142 3.16 0.73 -14.90
C ILE A 142 2.70 -0.67 -14.45
N PRO A 143 3.59 -1.66 -14.33
CA PRO A 143 3.24 -2.98 -13.81
C PRO A 143 3.06 -2.92 -12.29
N ARG A 144 1.79 -2.89 -11.84
CA ARG A 144 1.43 -2.69 -10.43
C ARG A 144 1.94 -3.77 -9.48
N ASP A 145 2.14 -5.00 -9.98
CA ASP A 145 2.66 -6.11 -9.18
C ASP A 145 4.05 -5.84 -8.61
N MET A 146 4.81 -4.91 -9.21
CA MET A 146 6.06 -4.42 -8.64
C MET A 146 5.84 -3.89 -7.21
N MET A 147 4.70 -3.27 -6.88
CA MET A 147 4.48 -2.63 -5.58
C MET A 147 4.17 -3.60 -4.44
N ARG A 148 4.08 -4.90 -4.70
CA ARG A 148 3.81 -5.93 -3.67
C ARG A 148 4.91 -5.97 -2.60
N TYR A 149 6.15 -5.62 -2.94
CA TYR A 149 7.27 -5.66 -1.98
C TYR A 149 7.03 -4.77 -0.76
N GLY A 150 6.27 -3.67 -0.89
CA GLY A 150 6.05 -2.73 0.21
C GLY A 150 5.12 -3.27 1.31
N SER A 151 4.52 -4.45 1.13
CA SER A 151 3.67 -5.07 2.15
C SER A 151 4.44 -5.30 3.47
N GLY A 152 3.79 -5.01 4.59
CA GLY A 152 4.38 -5.17 5.92
C GLY A 152 5.58 -4.25 6.19
N GLY A 153 5.73 -3.14 5.46
CA GLY A 153 6.87 -2.24 5.60
C GLY A 153 8.14 -2.82 5.01
N ILE A 154 8.07 -3.13 3.70
CA ILE A 154 9.11 -3.81 2.89
C ILE A 154 9.30 -5.26 3.34
N ALA A 155 8.64 -6.19 2.66
CA ALA A 155 8.73 -7.64 2.90
C ALA A 155 8.58 -8.04 4.39
N GLY A 156 7.70 -7.33 5.13
CA GLY A 156 7.45 -7.61 6.55
C GLY A 156 8.45 -7.01 7.55
N TRP A 157 9.41 -6.20 7.12
CA TRP A 157 10.39 -5.57 8.03
C TRP A 157 9.82 -4.53 8.99
N GLY A 158 8.58 -4.10 8.80
CA GLY A 158 7.94 -3.12 9.67
C GLY A 158 8.50 -1.69 9.53
N SER A 159 9.17 -1.38 8.42
CA SER A 159 9.72 -0.05 8.12
C SER A 159 8.63 0.98 7.75
N VAL A 160 8.82 1.83 6.74
CA VAL A 160 7.80 2.79 6.28
C VAL A 160 6.48 2.08 5.95
N CYS A 161 5.35 2.66 6.36
CA CYS A 161 4.05 2.09 6.03
C CYS A 161 3.87 2.02 4.51
N GLY A 162 3.51 0.82 4.01
CA GLY A 162 3.45 0.57 2.57
C GLY A 162 2.45 1.48 1.85
N SER A 163 1.32 1.80 2.49
CA SER A 163 0.28 2.63 1.88
C SER A 163 0.75 4.05 1.57
N ILE A 164 1.45 4.71 2.50
CA ILE A 164 2.02 6.04 2.24
C ILE A 164 3.21 5.99 1.28
N ASN A 165 3.98 4.90 1.26
CA ASN A 165 5.07 4.71 0.30
C ASN A 165 4.52 4.60 -1.14
N GLY A 166 3.47 3.78 -1.31
CA GLY A 166 2.82 3.58 -2.60
C GLY A 166 2.08 4.81 -3.11
N ALA A 167 1.43 5.56 -2.23
CA ALA A 167 0.79 6.83 -2.55
C ALA A 167 1.81 7.90 -2.95
N SER A 168 2.92 7.99 -2.22
CA SER A 168 4.03 8.90 -2.51
C SER A 168 4.61 8.70 -3.90
N ALA A 169 4.69 7.45 -4.39
CA ALA A 169 5.12 7.17 -5.75
C ALA A 169 4.19 7.79 -6.81
N ILE A 170 2.87 7.75 -6.60
CA ILE A 170 1.89 8.35 -7.51
C ILE A 170 1.90 9.88 -7.43
N ILE A 171 2.05 10.46 -6.23
CA ILE A 171 2.25 11.90 -6.06
C ILE A 171 3.45 12.35 -6.88
N THR A 172 4.57 11.64 -6.79
CA THR A 172 5.78 11.98 -7.55
C THR A 172 5.50 11.99 -9.05
N LEU A 173 4.81 10.99 -9.60
CA LEU A 173 4.51 10.94 -11.04
C LEU A 173 3.65 12.13 -11.51
N THR A 174 2.74 12.62 -10.68
CA THR A 174 1.70 13.59 -11.06
C THR A 174 2.06 15.04 -10.71
N ALA A 175 2.66 15.27 -9.55
CA ALA A 175 2.95 16.63 -9.04
C ALA A 175 4.30 17.20 -9.50
N GLY A 176 5.11 16.41 -10.22
CA GLY A 176 6.40 16.87 -10.74
C GLY A 176 7.32 17.36 -9.63
N LYS A 177 8.07 18.43 -9.86
CA LYS A 177 9.04 18.99 -8.90
C LYS A 177 8.43 19.41 -7.55
N GLU A 178 7.11 19.57 -7.48
CA GLU A 178 6.38 19.95 -6.27
C GLU A 178 6.00 18.75 -5.38
N TYR A 179 6.35 17.51 -5.79
CA TYR A 179 6.00 16.26 -5.09
C TYR A 179 6.27 16.32 -3.58
N ALA A 180 7.38 16.95 -3.19
CA ALA A 180 7.83 16.96 -1.80
C ALA A 180 6.83 17.68 -0.89
N LYS A 181 6.13 18.71 -1.39
CA LYS A 181 5.13 19.46 -0.60
C LYS A 181 3.92 18.56 -0.28
N LEU A 182 3.40 17.87 -1.29
CA LEU A 182 2.26 16.97 -1.13
C LEU A 182 2.61 15.74 -0.29
N ILE A 183 3.80 15.16 -0.48
CA ILE A 183 4.25 14.01 0.33
C ILE A 183 4.41 14.42 1.80
N ASN A 184 5.00 15.58 2.10
CA ASN A 184 5.13 16.02 3.49
C ASN A 184 3.73 16.19 4.14
N GLU A 185 2.77 16.77 3.42
CA GLU A 185 1.38 16.89 3.89
C GLU A 185 0.73 15.54 4.14
N LEU A 186 0.87 14.59 3.22
CA LEU A 186 0.34 13.24 3.38
C LEU A 186 0.95 12.53 4.60
N LEU A 187 2.27 12.61 4.77
CA LEU A 187 2.98 11.90 5.84
C LEU A 187 2.70 12.52 7.22
N ALA A 188 2.58 13.85 7.30
CA ALA A 188 2.20 14.53 8.53
C ALA A 188 0.76 14.21 8.91
N TRP A 189 -0.18 14.31 7.96
CA TRP A 189 -1.56 13.88 8.16
C TRP A 189 -1.62 12.43 8.63
N TYR A 190 -0.87 11.52 8.01
CA TYR A 190 -0.85 10.11 8.38
C TYR A 190 -0.39 9.89 9.82
N ALA A 191 0.63 10.62 10.28
CA ALA A 191 1.13 10.47 11.64
C ALA A 191 0.10 10.87 12.71
N GLU A 192 -0.81 11.79 12.37
CA GLU A 192 -1.74 12.41 13.32
C GLU A 192 -3.19 11.95 13.16
N HIS A 193 -3.52 11.35 12.02
CA HIS A 193 -4.87 10.90 11.73
C HIS A 193 -5.20 9.61 12.52
N PRO A 194 -6.36 9.55 13.19
CA PRO A 194 -6.81 8.34 13.85
C PRO A 194 -7.23 7.28 12.81
N PHE A 195 -6.58 6.12 12.85
CA PHE A 195 -6.89 5.01 11.93
C PHE A 195 -7.47 3.78 12.64
N PRO A 196 -8.42 3.05 12.00
CA PRO A 196 -9.07 3.40 10.72
C PRO A 196 -10.00 4.62 10.87
N SER A 197 -10.30 5.32 9.77
CA SER A 197 -11.24 6.45 9.84
C SER A 197 -12.68 5.99 10.12
N ASP A 198 -13.53 6.88 10.61
CA ASP A 198 -14.96 6.60 10.80
C ASP A 198 -15.64 6.23 9.49
N ILE A 199 -15.31 6.93 8.39
CA ILE A 199 -15.82 6.62 7.04
C ILE A 199 -15.47 5.18 6.63
N ALA A 200 -14.22 4.77 6.84
CA ALA A 200 -13.80 3.41 6.51
C ALA A 200 -14.42 2.36 7.45
N ASN A 201 -14.66 2.70 8.72
CA ASN A 201 -15.41 1.85 9.63
C ASN A 201 -16.86 1.66 9.16
N ASP A 202 -17.54 2.75 8.75
CA ASP A 202 -18.91 2.71 8.24
C ASP A 202 -19.00 1.90 6.95
N TYR A 203 -18.07 2.09 6.01
CA TYR A 203 -18.02 1.28 4.79
C TYR A 203 -17.83 -0.20 5.07
N ALA A 204 -17.01 -0.59 6.04
CA ALA A 204 -16.86 -2.00 6.38
C ALA A 204 -18.10 -2.57 7.06
N LYS A 205 -18.69 -1.85 8.02
CA LYS A 205 -19.91 -2.26 8.74
C LYS A 205 -21.11 -2.40 7.81
N ASN A 206 -21.24 -1.51 6.83
CA ASN A 206 -22.34 -1.49 5.87
C ASN A 206 -22.06 -2.33 4.61
N HIS A 207 -20.89 -2.99 4.54
CA HIS A 207 -20.47 -3.82 3.40
C HIS A 207 -20.40 -3.03 2.08
N GLU A 208 -19.90 -1.79 2.13
CA GLU A 208 -19.83 -0.86 1.00
C GLU A 208 -18.45 -0.81 0.30
N PHE A 209 -17.45 -1.53 0.81
CA PHE A 209 -16.21 -1.79 0.08
C PHE A 209 -16.42 -2.84 -1.02
N LEU A 210 -15.46 -2.93 -1.95
CA LEU A 210 -15.59 -3.73 -3.18
C LEU A 210 -15.22 -5.21 -2.99
N VAL A 211 -15.03 -5.66 -1.75
CA VAL A 211 -14.72 -7.06 -1.44
C VAL A 211 -16.00 -7.81 -1.08
N GLU A 212 -16.07 -9.08 -1.47
CA GLU A 212 -17.19 -9.97 -1.11
C GLU A 212 -17.04 -10.50 0.32
N GLU A 213 -15.81 -10.89 0.69
CA GLU A 213 -15.50 -11.45 2.01
C GLU A 213 -14.57 -10.50 2.78
N TYR A 214 -15.09 -9.95 3.87
CA TYR A 214 -14.34 -9.08 4.76
C TYR A 214 -13.50 -9.90 5.74
N LYS A 215 -12.28 -9.43 6.01
CA LYS A 215 -11.47 -9.92 7.13
C LYS A 215 -12.17 -9.61 8.46
N SER A 216 -12.80 -8.44 8.55
CA SER A 216 -13.69 -8.08 9.65
C SER A 216 -14.63 -6.96 9.20
N ASP A 217 -15.89 -7.04 9.57
CA ASP A 217 -16.91 -6.00 9.36
C ASP A 217 -17.25 -5.25 10.68
N LYS A 218 -16.54 -5.58 11.76
CA LYS A 218 -16.67 -4.87 13.05
C LYS A 218 -16.26 -3.41 12.88
N VAL A 219 -16.88 -2.54 13.65
CA VAL A 219 -16.35 -1.18 13.91
C VAL A 219 -15.09 -1.36 14.75
N LEU A 220 -13.93 -1.02 14.19
CA LEU A 220 -12.65 -1.21 14.86
C LEU A 220 -12.29 0.05 15.66
N PRO A 221 -11.75 -0.09 16.89
CA PRO A 221 -11.27 1.06 17.63
C PRO A 221 -10.17 1.78 16.85
N THR A 222 -10.07 3.09 17.03
CA THR A 222 -9.09 3.92 16.33
C THR A 222 -7.86 4.19 17.20
N SER A 223 -6.73 4.51 16.57
CA SER A 223 -5.53 4.99 17.26
C SER A 223 -4.75 5.94 16.38
N VAL A 224 -4.05 6.89 16.99
CA VAL A 224 -3.05 7.75 16.32
C VAL A 224 -1.67 7.12 16.53
N SER A 225 -0.90 6.93 15.45
CA SER A 225 0.41 6.27 15.55
C SER A 225 1.56 7.19 15.86
N THR A 226 1.38 8.50 15.65
CA THR A 226 2.42 9.56 15.75
C THR A 226 3.69 9.26 14.94
N SER A 227 3.59 8.32 13.99
CA SER A 227 4.73 7.75 13.28
C SER A 227 4.33 7.21 11.91
N ILE A 228 5.22 7.41 10.92
CA ILE A 228 5.09 6.86 9.57
C ILE A 228 5.51 5.39 9.48
N LEU A 229 6.10 4.85 10.55
CA LEU A 229 6.60 3.47 10.58
C LEU A 229 5.45 2.49 10.81
N CYS A 230 5.41 1.44 9.99
CA CYS A 230 4.47 0.34 10.05
C CYS A 230 4.53 -0.37 11.40
N HIS A 231 5.74 -0.66 11.90
CA HIS A 231 5.96 -1.28 13.20
C HIS A 231 5.28 -0.49 14.33
N VAL A 232 5.55 0.82 14.40
CA VAL A 232 4.97 1.71 15.43
C VAL A 232 3.46 1.78 15.27
N SER A 233 2.95 2.04 14.05
CA SER A 233 1.51 2.15 13.82
C SER A 233 0.71 0.89 14.16
N VAL A 234 1.23 -0.29 13.79
CA VAL A 234 0.55 -1.56 14.11
C VAL A 234 0.66 -1.87 15.60
N ASN A 235 1.83 -1.70 16.22
CA ASN A 235 2.01 -2.04 17.63
C ASN A 235 1.25 -1.09 18.55
N THR A 236 1.22 0.21 18.27
CA THR A 236 0.41 1.17 19.02
C THR A 236 -1.05 0.74 19.01
N TRP A 237 -1.62 0.46 17.84
CA TRP A 237 -3.00 -0.01 17.75
C TRP A 237 -3.24 -1.33 18.47
N CYS A 238 -2.37 -2.33 18.29
CA CYS A 238 -2.51 -3.63 18.96
C CYS A 238 -2.46 -3.48 20.49
N ARG A 239 -1.54 -2.65 21.02
CA ARG A 239 -1.41 -2.39 22.46
C ARG A 239 -2.62 -1.64 23.02
N THR A 240 -3.15 -0.66 22.28
CA THR A 240 -4.33 0.11 22.70
C THR A 240 -5.60 -0.74 22.71
N THR A 241 -5.74 -1.67 21.77
CA THR A 241 -7.01 -2.39 21.55
C THR A 241 -7.04 -3.80 22.13
N GLY A 242 -5.88 -4.40 22.41
CA GLY A 242 -5.76 -5.80 22.83
C GLY A 242 -5.85 -6.81 21.69
N TYR A 243 -6.04 -6.37 20.44
CA TYR A 243 -5.97 -7.27 19.28
C TYR A 243 -4.53 -7.70 19.00
N ALA A 244 -4.33 -8.99 18.74
CA ALA A 244 -3.03 -9.53 18.35
C ALA A 244 -2.64 -9.06 16.95
N SER A 245 -1.33 -8.95 16.67
CA SER A 245 -0.84 -8.59 15.34
C SER A 245 -1.22 -9.62 14.26
N GLY A 246 -1.45 -10.88 14.61
CA GLY A 246 -1.95 -11.91 13.68
C GLY A 246 -3.48 -11.87 13.43
N SER A 247 -4.22 -10.99 14.10
CA SER A 247 -5.69 -10.98 14.03
C SER A 247 -6.22 -10.51 12.66
N PRO A 248 -7.39 -11.03 12.24
CA PRO A 248 -8.05 -10.52 11.05
C PRO A 248 -8.48 -9.06 11.22
N GLU A 249 -8.80 -8.61 12.44
CA GLU A 249 -9.09 -7.21 12.74
C GLU A 249 -7.91 -6.28 12.47
N ARG A 250 -6.69 -6.67 12.84
CA ARG A 250 -5.49 -5.89 12.50
C ARG A 250 -5.30 -5.81 10.99
N ALA A 251 -5.43 -6.94 10.29
CA ALA A 251 -5.29 -6.97 8.84
C ALA A 251 -6.36 -6.10 8.16
N GLU A 252 -7.59 -6.15 8.64
CA GLU A 252 -8.68 -5.30 8.17
C GLU A 252 -8.41 -3.81 8.41
N ARG A 253 -7.91 -3.44 9.60
CA ARG A 253 -7.47 -2.05 9.88
C ARG A 253 -6.46 -1.58 8.84
N CYS A 254 -5.48 -2.41 8.48
CA CYS A 254 -4.51 -2.05 7.44
C CYS A 254 -5.15 -1.86 6.06
N GLY A 255 -6.19 -2.65 5.72
CA GLY A 255 -6.98 -2.46 4.50
C GLY A 255 -7.74 -1.14 4.49
N ARG A 256 -8.45 -0.82 5.58
CA ARG A 256 -9.17 0.45 5.76
C ARG A 256 -8.24 1.66 5.69
N LEU A 257 -7.13 1.61 6.44
CA LEU A 257 -6.07 2.64 6.41
C LEU A 257 -5.47 2.80 5.00
N THR A 258 -5.31 1.72 4.24
CA THR A 258 -4.82 1.80 2.85
C THR A 258 -5.79 2.56 1.96
N GLY A 259 -7.10 2.32 2.12
CA GLY A 259 -8.15 3.11 1.48
C GLY A 259 -8.09 4.58 1.88
N ASP A 260 -8.00 4.87 3.19
CA ASP A 260 -7.94 6.23 3.70
C ASP A 260 -6.73 7.02 3.15
N VAL A 261 -5.56 6.39 3.09
CA VAL A 261 -4.35 6.99 2.52
C VAL A 261 -4.51 7.28 1.03
N ALA A 262 -5.13 6.36 0.27
CA ALA A 262 -5.39 6.58 -1.14
C ALA A 262 -6.37 7.74 -1.35
N ALA A 263 -7.44 7.80 -0.57
CA ALA A 263 -8.43 8.88 -0.58
C ALA A 263 -7.78 10.22 -0.25
N LYS A 264 -6.98 10.29 0.82
CA LYS A 264 -6.27 11.52 1.19
C LYS A 264 -5.34 11.99 0.08
N THR A 265 -4.67 11.06 -0.60
CA THR A 265 -3.80 11.38 -1.72
C THR A 265 -4.58 11.98 -2.89
N ALA A 266 -5.75 11.42 -3.21
CA ALA A 266 -6.65 11.99 -4.22
C ALA A 266 -7.13 13.41 -3.83
N GLU A 267 -7.48 13.66 -2.56
CA GLU A 267 -7.81 15.01 -2.09
C GLU A 267 -6.68 16.01 -2.34
N LEU A 268 -5.44 15.65 -1.94
CA LEU A 268 -4.27 16.52 -2.09
C LEU A 268 -3.97 16.79 -3.56
N LEU A 269 -4.02 15.78 -4.42
CA LEU A 269 -3.79 15.91 -5.85
C LEU A 269 -4.90 16.72 -6.54
N ASN A 270 -6.16 16.51 -6.17
CA ASN A 270 -7.28 17.30 -6.66
C ASN A 270 -7.14 18.78 -6.30
N ALA A 271 -6.80 19.08 -5.05
CA ALA A 271 -6.54 20.45 -4.60
C ALA A 271 -5.35 21.06 -5.34
N TYR A 272 -4.28 20.29 -5.55
CA TYR A 272 -3.09 20.74 -6.27
C TYR A 272 -3.39 21.06 -7.73
N ALA A 273 -4.13 20.19 -8.43
CA ALA A 273 -4.48 20.34 -9.84
C ALA A 273 -5.26 21.62 -10.15
N VAL A 274 -6.04 22.12 -9.18
CA VAL A 274 -6.82 23.36 -9.32
C VAL A 274 -6.18 24.56 -8.61
N GLY A 275 -4.92 24.46 -8.19
CA GLY A 275 -4.18 25.55 -7.54
C GLY A 275 -4.69 25.91 -6.13
N LYS A 276 -5.45 25.02 -5.49
CA LYS A 276 -6.02 25.20 -4.13
C LYS A 276 -5.26 24.43 -3.04
N PHE A 277 -4.22 23.68 -3.40
CA PHE A 277 -3.38 23.02 -2.42
C PHE A 277 -2.65 24.06 -1.56
N VAL A 278 -2.82 23.94 -0.26
CA VAL A 278 -2.09 24.72 0.75
C VAL A 278 -1.23 23.74 1.53
N SER A 279 0.09 23.88 1.43
CA SER A 279 0.99 23.16 2.32
C SER A 279 0.83 23.75 3.71
N THR A 280 0.55 22.91 4.69
CA THR A 280 0.60 23.35 6.08
C THR A 280 2.07 23.43 6.53
N ALA A 281 2.36 24.40 7.40
CA ALA A 281 3.63 24.41 8.11
C ALA A 281 3.52 23.37 9.22
N PHE A 282 4.29 22.29 9.12
CA PHE A 282 4.35 21.31 10.19
C PHE A 282 5.12 21.91 11.35
N GLU A 283 4.51 21.88 12.53
CA GLU A 283 5.19 22.19 13.77
C GLU A 283 6.40 21.27 13.91
N LYS A 284 7.59 21.82 14.15
CA LYS A 284 8.78 21.01 14.38
C LYS A 284 8.72 20.40 15.77
N ALA A 285 9.30 19.21 15.96
CA ALA A 285 9.53 18.71 17.31
C ALA A 285 10.39 19.71 18.09
N GLU A 286 10.16 19.84 19.40
CA GLU A 286 11.01 20.67 20.26
C GLU A 286 12.48 20.24 20.17
N CYS A 287 12.73 18.93 20.06
CA CYS A 287 14.05 18.35 19.86
C CYS A 287 14.76 18.95 18.63
N SER A 288 14.01 19.30 17.58
CA SER A 288 14.55 19.85 16.33
C SER A 288 15.06 21.28 16.43
N ASN A 289 14.94 21.94 17.59
CA ASN A 289 15.57 23.24 17.84
C ASN A 289 17.10 23.12 17.97
N CYS A 290 17.60 21.97 18.45
CA CYS A 290 19.02 21.66 18.57
C CYS A 290 19.43 20.47 17.69
N HIS A 291 18.56 19.45 17.59
CA HIS A 291 18.81 18.22 16.85
C HIS A 291 18.24 18.27 15.45
N PHE A 292 19.04 18.78 14.52
CA PHE A 292 18.70 18.87 13.11
C PHE A 292 19.92 18.60 12.22
N MET A 293 19.72 18.53 10.91
CA MET A 293 20.81 18.35 9.96
C MET A 293 21.66 19.64 9.90
N GLY A 294 22.89 19.56 10.35
CA GLY A 294 23.86 20.66 10.31
C GLY A 294 25.30 20.14 10.43
N GLU A 295 26.26 21.04 10.59
CA GLU A 295 27.70 20.70 10.57
C GLU A 295 28.33 20.63 11.98
N ASN A 296 27.63 21.10 13.02
CA ASN A 296 28.13 21.15 14.39
C ASN A 296 27.73 19.89 15.17
N TYR A 297 28.60 18.88 15.15
CA TYR A 297 28.40 17.61 15.84
C TYR A 297 28.22 17.79 17.36
N GLU A 298 29.03 18.64 17.98
CA GLU A 298 28.99 18.92 19.43
C GLU A 298 27.69 19.58 19.85
N ALA A 299 27.05 20.36 18.96
CA ALA A 299 25.73 20.95 19.18
C ALA A 299 24.56 20.00 18.89
N GLY A 300 24.82 18.74 18.57
CA GLY A 300 23.76 17.75 18.32
C GLY A 300 23.26 17.69 16.87
N GLN A 301 23.97 18.30 15.91
CA GLN A 301 23.51 18.44 14.52
C GLN A 301 23.74 17.19 13.65
N PHE A 302 23.54 16.00 14.20
CA PHE A 302 23.75 14.71 13.55
C PHE A 302 22.43 13.94 13.28
N ILE A 303 21.30 14.63 13.32
CA ILE A 303 19.96 14.03 13.17
C ILE A 303 19.36 14.38 11.80
N ILE A 304 18.79 13.37 11.14
CA ILE A 304 17.98 13.52 9.93
C ILE A 304 16.57 12.98 10.16
N GLY A 305 15.57 13.72 9.71
CA GLY A 305 14.18 13.33 9.83
C GLY A 305 13.27 14.53 10.06
N LYS A 306 11.99 14.37 9.72
CA LYS A 306 10.95 15.38 9.96
C LYS A 306 9.87 14.87 10.93
N GLN A 307 10.04 13.66 11.47
CA GLN A 307 9.04 13.08 12.35
C GLN A 307 9.06 13.79 13.70
N ARG A 308 7.86 14.03 14.25
CA ARG A 308 7.69 14.81 15.49
C ARG A 308 7.88 13.98 16.76
N ASN A 309 7.51 12.71 16.70
CA ASN A 309 7.63 11.80 17.83
C ASN A 309 9.04 11.21 17.92
N CYS A 310 9.85 11.79 18.82
CA CYS A 310 11.16 11.29 19.19
C CYS A 310 11.10 10.36 20.43
N GLU A 311 10.14 10.59 21.32
CA GLU A 311 10.06 9.96 22.65
C GLU A 311 9.79 8.47 22.59
N ASP A 312 9.03 7.97 21.61
CA ASP A 312 8.78 6.52 21.46
C ASP A 312 10.07 5.70 21.27
N CYS A 313 11.11 6.32 20.71
CA CYS A 313 12.40 5.68 20.47
C CYS A 313 13.47 6.10 21.47
N HIS A 314 13.43 7.35 21.93
CA HIS A 314 14.50 7.96 22.72
C HIS A 314 14.17 8.12 24.21
N GLY A 315 12.92 7.88 24.62
CA GLY A 315 12.41 8.26 25.94
C GLY A 315 12.36 9.77 26.13
N ASP A 316 12.09 10.24 27.35
CA ASP A 316 12.32 11.63 27.71
C ASP A 316 13.81 11.81 28.09
N PRO A 317 14.62 12.48 27.24
CA PRO A 317 16.03 12.69 27.53
C PRO A 317 16.27 13.76 28.60
N HIS A 318 15.24 14.51 29.02
CA HIS A 318 15.32 15.62 29.98
C HIS A 318 14.76 15.29 31.36
N GLU A 319 14.25 14.07 31.58
CA GLU A 319 13.69 13.62 32.87
C GLU A 319 14.76 13.45 33.99
N LYS A 320 16.03 13.79 33.71
CA LYS A 320 17.18 13.69 34.66
C LYS A 320 18.09 14.92 34.70
N MET A 321 17.52 16.14 34.67
CA MET A 321 18.24 17.35 35.07
C MET A 321 17.70 17.94 36.37
#